data_AF-A0A8J3C6H1-F1
#
_entry.id   AF-A0A8J3C6H1-F1
#
_cell.length_a   1.000
_cell.length_b   1.000
_cell.length_c   1.000
_cell.angle_alpha   90.00
_cell.angle_beta   90.00
_cell.angle_gamma   90.00
#
_symmetry.space_group_name_H-M   'P 1'
#
loop_
_entity.id
_entity.type
_entity.pdbx_description
1 polymer ?
#
loop_
_entity_poly.entity_id
_entity_poly.type
_entity_poly.pdbx_seq_one_letter_code
_entity_poly.pdbx_strand_id
1 'polypeptide(L)' 'MKAHLTNVEPSSADLSAIEAEWPLIEAELAVLDAEIANIYAAEHGGPSPLARRRLRRAEARVTRVAAELAARPADLREVA' A
#
# COMPACT_ATOMS: atom_id res chain seq x y z
N MET A 1 6.68 -8.96 -35.97
CA MET A 1 7.29 -9.74 -34.87
C MET A 1 7.18 -8.89 -33.61
N LYS A 2 6.38 -9.33 -32.63
CA LYS A 2 6.21 -8.61 -31.35
C LYS A 2 7.56 -8.60 -30.65
N ALA A 3 8.02 -7.43 -30.21
CA ALA A 3 9.17 -7.31 -29.34
C ALA A 3 8.93 -8.22 -28.12
N HIS A 4 9.72 -9.27 -28.02
CA HIS A 4 9.86 -10.04 -26.80
C HIS A 4 10.32 -9.03 -25.76
N LEU A 5 9.55 -8.88 -24.68
CA LEU A 5 10.01 -8.22 -23.46
C LEU A 5 11.43 -8.74 -23.24
N THR A 6 12.43 -7.86 -23.37
CA THR A 6 13.81 -8.23 -23.09
C THR A 6 13.80 -8.79 -21.69
N ASN A 7 14.07 -10.09 -21.55
CA ASN A 7 14.03 -10.82 -20.29
C ASN A 7 15.23 -10.41 -19.42
N VAL A 8 15.31 -9.11 -19.10
CA VAL A 8 16.30 -8.52 -18.21
C VAL A 8 15.78 -8.78 -16.81
N GLU A 9 16.50 -9.64 -16.09
CA GLU A 9 16.27 -9.86 -14.66
C GLU A 9 16.30 -8.51 -13.92
N PRO A 10 15.38 -8.23 -13.00
CA PRO A 10 15.44 -7.03 -12.18
C PRO A 10 16.79 -6.92 -11.46
N SER A 11 17.36 -5.72 -11.45
CA SER A 11 18.55 -5.46 -10.66
C SER A 11 18.21 -5.46 -9.16
N SER A 12 19.22 -5.58 -8.31
CA SER A 12 19.03 -5.45 -6.86
C SER A 12 18.44 -4.09 -6.47
N ALA A 13 18.69 -3.03 -7.26
CA ALA A 13 18.11 -1.71 -7.02
C ALA A 13 16.62 -1.70 -7.35
N ASP A 14 16.21 -2.35 -8.45
CA ASP A 14 14.80 -2.48 -8.83
C ASP A 14 14.01 -3.26 -7.77
N LEU A 15 14.58 -4.38 -7.28
CA LEU A 15 13.96 -5.15 -6.21
C LEU A 15 13.89 -4.36 -4.89
N SER A 16 14.93 -3.57 -4.58
CA SER A 16 14.93 -2.72 -3.38
C SER A 16 13.89 -1.61 -3.44
N ALA A 17 13.60 -1.09 -4.64
CA ALA A 17 12.53 -0.11 -4.84
C ALA A 17 11.15 -0.71 -4.55
N ILE A 18 10.89 -1.96 -4.96
CA ILE A 18 9.64 -2.67 -4.64
C ILE A 18 9.52 -2.89 -3.13
N GLU A 19 10.58 -3.36 -2.47
CA GLU A 19 10.59 -3.55 -1.00
C GLU A 19 10.37 -2.22 -0.25
N ALA A 20 10.80 -1.09 -0.83
CA ALA A 20 10.56 0.22 -0.26
C ALA A 20 9.06 0.60 -0.27
N GLU A 21 8.29 0.14 -1.26
CA GLU A 21 6.85 0.42 -1.41
C GLU A 21 5.98 -0.48 -0.52
N TRP A 22 6.48 -1.67 -0.17
CA TRP A 22 5.73 -2.69 0.59
C TRP A 22 5.04 -2.19 1.86
N PRO A 23 5.68 -1.37 2.72
CA PRO A 23 5.04 -0.83 3.91
C PRO A 23 3.79 0.02 3.63
N LEU A 24 3.75 0.72 2.49
CA LEU A 24 2.58 1.51 2.06
C LEU A 24 1.44 0.59 1.65
N ILE A 25 1.74 -0.42 0.83
CA ILE A 25 0.78 -1.45 0.42
C ILE A 25 0.17 -2.14 1.64
N GLU A 26 0.98 -2.51 2.64
CA GLU A 26 0.48 -3.06 3.91
C GLU A 26 -0.44 -2.09 4.66
N ALA A 27 -0.19 -0.77 4.58
CA ALA A 27 -1.04 0.23 5.22
C ALA A 27 -2.41 0.31 4.54
N GLU A 28 -2.41 0.27 3.21
CA GLU A 28 -3.61 0.29 2.38
C GLU A 28 -4.43 -0.98 2.57
N LEU A 29 -3.79 -2.15 2.66
CA LEU A 29 -4.46 -3.41 3.00
C LEU A 29 -5.13 -3.36 4.37
N ALA A 30 -4.49 -2.73 5.37
CA ALA A 30 -5.10 -2.56 6.68
C ALA A 30 -6.34 -1.63 6.67
N VAL A 31 -6.40 -0.66 5.75
CA VAL A 31 -7.61 0.15 5.50
C VAL A 31 -8.68 -0.73 4.90
N LEU A 32 -8.35 -1.46 3.84
CA LEU A 32 -9.28 -2.37 3.16
C LEU A 32 -9.88 -3.39 4.14
N ASP A 33 -9.07 -4.01 5.00
CA ASP A 33 -9.55 -4.95 6.02
C ASP A 33 -10.53 -4.29 7.01
N ALA A 34 -10.26 -3.04 7.41
CA ALA A 34 -11.15 -2.29 8.30
C ALA A 34 -12.47 -1.90 7.62
N GLU A 35 -12.43 -1.57 6.33
CA GLU A 35 -13.61 -1.29 5.51
C GLU A 35 -14.47 -2.54 5.32
N ILE A 36 -13.85 -3.67 4.95
CA ILE A 36 -14.51 -4.97 4.85
C ILE A 36 -15.23 -5.30 6.16
N ALA A 37 -14.56 -5.14 7.30
CA ALA A 37 -15.18 -5.36 8.62
C ALA A 37 -16.38 -4.44 8.87
N ASN A 38 -16.34 -3.19 8.42
CA ASN A 38 -17.46 -2.26 8.55
C ASN A 38 -18.64 -2.66 7.66
N ILE A 39 -18.39 -3.14 6.44
CA ILE A 39 -19.42 -3.63 5.51
C ILE A 39 -20.13 -4.83 6.13
N TYR A 40 -19.40 -5.83 6.63
CA TYR A 40 -20.00 -6.97 7.32
C TYR A 40 -20.79 -6.55 8.56
N ALA A 41 -20.33 -5.54 9.29
CA ALA A 41 -21.05 -5.03 10.45
C ALA A 41 -22.40 -4.38 10.09
N ALA A 42 -22.58 -3.86 8.87
CA ALA A 42 -23.83 -3.24 8.44
C ALA A 42 -25.03 -4.19 8.53
N GLU A 43 -24.82 -5.47 8.25
CA GLU A 43 -25.82 -6.54 8.40
C GLU A 43 -26.10 -6.93 9.87
N HIS A 44 -25.28 -6.44 10.80
CA HIS A 44 -25.24 -6.86 12.21
C HIS A 44 -25.44 -5.69 13.20
N GLY A 45 -26.14 -4.63 12.81
CA GLY A 45 -26.41 -3.46 13.66
C GLY A 45 -25.39 -2.31 13.52
N GLY A 46 -24.51 -2.40 12.52
CA GLY A 46 -23.58 -1.36 12.10
C GLY A 46 -22.20 -1.39 12.78
N PRO A 47 -21.25 -0.60 12.28
CA PRO A 47 -19.88 -0.58 12.82
C PRO A 47 -19.82 -0.13 14.28
N SER A 48 -19.14 -0.91 15.12
CA SER A 48 -18.88 -0.55 16.51
C SER A 48 -17.93 0.66 16.62
N PRO A 49 -17.90 1.38 17.77
CA PRO A 49 -16.93 2.45 18.00
C PRO A 49 -15.47 2.00 17.83
N LEU A 50 -15.16 0.75 18.18
CA LEU A 50 -13.83 0.16 18.01
C LEU A 50 -13.49 0.00 16.51
N ALA A 51 -14.44 -0.48 15.71
CA ALA A 51 -14.24 -0.64 14.26
C ALA A 51 -13.95 0.70 13.57
N ARG A 52 -14.71 1.75 13.93
CA ARG A 52 -14.45 3.12 13.45
C ARG A 52 -13.08 3.64 13.86
N ARG A 53 -12.63 3.31 15.07
CA ARG A 53 -11.29 3.69 15.54
C ARG A 53 -10.18 2.93 14.80
N ARG A 54 -10.41 1.67 14.43
CA ARG A 54 -9.48 0.88 13.63
C ARG A 54 -9.32 1.50 12.24
N LEU A 55 -10.43 1.84 11.57
CA LEU A 55 -10.39 2.51 10.27
C LEU A 55 -9.57 3.80 10.32
N ARG A 56 -9.89 4.73 11.23
CA ARG A 56 -9.13 5.99 11.37
C ARG A 56 -7.63 5.80 11.62
N ARG A 57 -7.25 4.73 12.33
CA ARG A 57 -5.84 4.41 12.60
C ARG A 57 -5.14 3.84 11.37
N ALA A 58 -5.85 3.04 10.58
CA ALA A 58 -5.33 2.52 9.32
C ALA A 58 -5.12 3.67 8.32
N GLU A 59 -6.10 4.57 8.17
CA GLU A 59 -5.99 5.78 7.34
C GLU A 59 -4.79 6.65 7.76
N ALA A 60 -4.65 6.91 9.06
CA ALA A 60 -3.50 7.66 9.58
C ALA A 60 -2.16 6.96 9.33
N ARG A 61 -2.13 5.61 9.34
CA ARG A 61 -0.93 4.83 8.97
C ARG A 61 -0.60 5.03 7.50
N VAL A 62 -1.58 5.00 6.61
CA VAL A 62 -1.38 5.27 5.17
C VAL A 62 -0.75 6.63 4.97
N THR A 63 -1.32 7.70 5.53
CA THR A 63 -0.77 9.06 5.39
C THR A 63 0.67 9.14 5.88
N ARG A 64 0.98 8.54 7.03
CA ARG A 64 2.34 8.55 7.59
C ARG A 64 3.31 7.79 6.70
N VAL A 65 2.97 6.57 6.28
CA VAL A 65 3.86 5.73 5.47
C VAL A 65 4.05 6.31 4.06
N ALA A 66 3.00 6.90 3.48
CA ALA A 66 3.10 7.61 2.21
C ALA A 66 4.07 8.81 2.31
N ALA A 67 4.01 9.57 3.41
CA ALA A 67 4.95 10.66 3.64
C ALA A 67 6.39 10.16 3.82
N GLU A 68 6.58 9.04 4.54
CA GLU A 68 7.88 8.38 4.71
C GLU A 68 8.45 7.90 3.36
N LEU A 69 7.62 7.29 2.51
CA LEU A 69 8.00 6.84 1.17
C LEU A 69 8.35 8.02 0.25
N ALA A 70 7.54 9.07 0.24
CA ALA A 70 7.76 10.27 -0.58
C ALA A 70 9.02 11.06 -0.17
N ALA A 71 9.42 10.97 1.11
CA ALA A 71 10.64 11.59 1.61
C ALA A 71 11.92 10.82 1.23
N ARG A 72 11.82 9.60 0.69
CA ARG A 72 12.99 8.83 0.25
C ARG A 72 13.55 9.45 -1.04
N PRO A 73 14.89 9.54 -1.17
CA PRO A 73 15.50 9.95 -2.42
C PRO A 73 15.11 8.96 -3.51
N ALA A 74 14.41 9.47 -4.52
CA ALA A 74 13.99 8.71 -5.68
C ALA A 74 15.23 8.30 -6.51
N ASP A 75 15.60 7.02 -6.51
CA ASP A 75 16.46 6.46 -7.56
C ASP A 75 15.54 6.08 -8.76
N LEU A 76 14.74 7.05 -9.20
CA LEU A 76 13.87 6.88 -10.36
C LEU A 76 14.75 6.94 -11.61
N ARG A 77 15.23 5.77 -12.03
CA ARG A 77 15.74 5.64 -13.40
C ARG A 77 14.56 5.82 -14.34
N GLU A 78 14.59 6.93 -15.08
CA GLU A 78 13.70 7.18 -16.20
C GLU A 78 13.84 6.00 -17.18
N VAL A 79 12.74 5.30 -17.42
CA VAL A 79 12.68 4.20 -18.38
C VAL A 79 12.71 4.84 -19.78
N ALA A 80 13.92 4.93 -20.35
CA ALA A 80 14.17 5.39 -21.73
C ALA A 80 14.27 4.20 -22.70
#